data_AF-A0A1E5JXE9-F1
#
_entry.id   AF-A0A1E5JXE9-F1
#
_cell.length_a   1.000
_cell.length_b   1.000
_cell.length_c   1.000
_cell.angle_alpha   90.00
_cell.angle_beta   90.00
_cell.angle_gamma   90.00
#
_symmetry.space_group_name_H-M   'P 1'
#
loop_
_entity.id
_entity.type
_entity.pdbx_description
1 polymer ?
#
loop_
_entity_poly.entity_id
_entity_poly.type
_entity_poly.pdbx_seq_one_letter_code
_entity_poly.pdbx_strand_id
1 'polypeptide(L)'
;MRNPNGYGSIYKLSSNRRKPFAVVITTGWNDEGKQRREYLGYYKSRKEAMVALADYNNNPYDLSSGKLTFKEVYEKFKKERFPKISKSNQLGYEMSFKRSEPLHEMKFNDIRKVHLQTVIDNCDKSWGTKKKIKVLFNQMYKHAMENDLTHKDYARFVELPKNDSKSSRKPFTMDEINILWENIDRFDDIDSILIMIYTGLRPGELVEVQNKKIDLDKRFFRGGFKTEAGTNRLIPIHKKIHKLIENRMDPNHEYLITNFEGNQLSYYVYYHEKFKKIMEQLGLKHKPHDCRHTFATMMDNAGANKLSIKRIMGHASQDITDKVYTHKDIEQLLIAIDML
;
A
#
# COMPACT_ATOMS: atom_id res chain seq x y z
N MET A 1 -4.96 46.97 -32.77
CA MET A 1 -5.95 46.69 -31.70
C MET A 1 -5.20 46.49 -30.39
N ARG A 2 -5.68 47.06 -29.27
CA ARG A 2 -5.17 46.74 -27.94
C ARG A 2 -5.77 45.40 -27.50
N ASN A 3 -5.02 44.61 -26.73
CA ASN A 3 -5.53 43.38 -26.14
C ASN A 3 -6.68 43.69 -25.16
N PRO A 4 -7.63 42.76 -24.95
CA PRO A 4 -8.65 42.88 -23.91
C PRO A 4 -8.02 43.10 -22.52
N ASN A 5 -8.77 43.73 -21.61
CA ASN A 5 -8.32 43.94 -20.24
C ASN A 5 -8.03 42.59 -19.56
N GLY A 6 -6.86 42.48 -18.92
CA GLY A 6 -6.43 41.26 -18.23
C GLY A 6 -5.78 40.18 -19.11
N TYR A 7 -5.83 40.31 -20.45
CA TYR A 7 -5.26 39.33 -21.39
C TYR A 7 -3.72 39.26 -21.37
N GLY A 8 -3.05 40.25 -20.78
CA GLY A 8 -1.60 40.36 -20.72
C GLY A 8 -0.98 41.23 -21.82
N SER A 9 0.35 41.36 -21.78
CA SER A 9 1.11 42.28 -22.64
C SER A 9 2.46 41.69 -23.05
N ILE A 10 2.94 42.11 -24.22
CA ILE A 10 4.24 41.72 -24.75
C ILE A 10 5.13 42.97 -24.85
N TYR A 11 6.27 42.94 -24.17
CA TYR A 11 7.26 44.01 -24.16
C TYR A 11 8.52 43.59 -24.93
N LYS A 12 9.14 44.53 -25.65
CA LYS A 12 10.50 44.36 -26.18
C LYS A 12 11.48 45.03 -25.20
N LEU A 13 12.37 44.25 -24.62
CA LEU A 13 13.38 44.73 -23.68
C LEU A 13 14.56 45.40 -24.43
N SER A 14 15.31 46.27 -23.75
CA SER A 14 16.48 46.96 -24.29
C SER A 14 17.62 46.00 -24.70
N SER A 15 18.44 46.43 -25.65
CA SER A 15 19.19 45.54 -26.56
C SER A 15 20.53 45.02 -26.03
N ASN A 16 20.60 43.70 -25.78
CA ASN A 16 21.51 42.73 -26.46
C ASN A 16 21.16 41.27 -26.04
N ARG A 17 19.86 41.01 -25.76
CA ARG A 17 19.40 39.76 -25.14
C ARG A 17 19.06 38.71 -26.21
N ARG A 18 19.45 37.45 -25.98
CA ARG A 18 19.08 36.29 -26.84
C ARG A 18 17.57 36.08 -26.96
N LYS A 19 16.78 36.57 -26.00
CA LYS A 19 15.32 36.48 -25.95
C LYS A 19 14.73 37.83 -25.51
N PRO A 20 14.56 38.80 -26.43
CA PRO A 20 14.24 40.18 -26.06
C PRO A 20 12.74 40.43 -25.82
N PHE A 21 11.86 39.48 -26.15
CA PHE A 21 10.41 39.66 -26.00
C PHE A 21 9.91 39.06 -24.69
N ALA A 22 9.48 39.90 -23.75
CA ALA A 22 8.92 39.47 -22.46
C ALA A 22 7.39 39.41 -22.54
N VAL A 23 6.80 38.30 -22.11
CA VAL A 23 5.34 38.16 -21.96
C VAL A 23 4.98 38.33 -20.50
N VAL A 24 4.04 39.23 -20.22
CA VAL A 24 3.57 39.55 -18.88
C VAL A 24 2.06 39.35 -18.82
N ILE A 25 1.62 38.50 -17.91
CA ILE A 25 0.20 38.22 -17.68
C ILE A 25 -0.28 38.92 -16.41
N THR A 26 -1.60 39.04 -16.27
CA THR A 26 -2.23 39.56 -15.05
C THR A 26 -2.74 38.36 -14.23
N THR A 27 -2.20 38.16 -13.02
CA THR A 27 -2.54 37.03 -12.14
C THR A 27 -3.57 37.40 -11.07
N GLY A 28 -3.97 38.67 -10.98
CA GLY A 28 -4.99 39.15 -10.05
C GLY A 28 -4.96 40.67 -9.91
N TRP A 29 -5.63 41.17 -8.87
CA TRP A 29 -5.66 42.58 -8.49
C TRP A 29 -5.29 42.71 -7.01
N ASN A 30 -4.59 43.78 -6.62
CA ASN A 30 -4.36 44.08 -5.20
C ASN A 30 -5.56 44.85 -4.61
N ASP A 31 -5.55 45.05 -3.30
CA ASP A 31 -6.64 45.73 -2.56
C ASP A 31 -6.81 47.21 -2.99
N GLU A 32 -5.82 47.78 -3.68
CA GLU A 32 -5.84 49.11 -4.28
C GLU A 32 -6.36 49.11 -5.74
N GLY A 33 -6.83 47.98 -6.27
CA GLY A 33 -7.33 47.86 -7.65
C GLY A 33 -6.24 47.94 -8.73
N LYS A 34 -4.97 47.71 -8.40
CA LYS A 34 -3.86 47.58 -9.35
C LYS A 34 -3.65 46.12 -9.74
N GLN A 35 -3.34 45.89 -11.02
CA GLN A 35 -3.06 44.56 -11.55
C GLN A 35 -1.80 43.97 -10.92
N ARG A 36 -1.91 42.76 -10.36
CA ARG A 36 -0.77 41.89 -10.06
C ARG A 36 -0.30 41.24 -11.36
N ARG A 37 0.97 41.40 -11.68
CA ARG A 37 1.53 41.01 -12.98
C ARG A 37 2.70 40.06 -12.79
N GLU A 38 2.72 38.98 -13.56
CA GLU A 38 3.81 38.01 -13.58
C GLU A 38 4.36 37.81 -14.98
N TYR A 39 5.66 37.54 -15.07
CA TYR A 39 6.31 37.21 -16.34
C TYR A 39 6.02 35.75 -16.69
N LEU A 40 5.29 35.52 -17.77
CA LEU A 40 5.08 34.20 -18.36
C LEU A 40 6.39 33.64 -18.93
N GLY A 41 7.24 34.52 -19.49
CA GLY A 41 8.55 34.13 -20.01
C GLY A 41 9.16 35.14 -20.98
N TYR A 42 10.31 34.77 -21.53
CA TYR A 42 11.05 35.54 -22.54
C TYR A 42 11.22 34.72 -23.81
N TYR A 43 11.09 35.34 -24.98
CA TYR A 43 11.03 34.68 -26.29
C TYR A 43 11.94 35.35 -27.32
N LYS A 44 12.34 34.59 -28.34
CA LYS A 44 13.26 35.07 -29.39
C LYS A 44 12.57 36.02 -30.35
N SER A 45 11.29 35.77 -30.64
CA SER A 45 10.49 36.56 -31.58
C SER A 45 9.15 37.00 -30.97
N ARG A 46 8.58 38.07 -31.53
CA ARG A 46 7.22 38.52 -31.17
C ARG A 46 6.16 37.45 -31.48
N LYS A 47 6.37 36.66 -32.54
CA LYS A 47 5.49 35.55 -32.92
C LYS A 47 5.45 34.48 -31.83
N GLU A 48 6.62 34.02 -31.36
CA GLU A 48 6.71 33.07 -30.24
C GLU A 48 6.04 33.61 -28.97
N ALA A 49 6.26 34.90 -28.66
CA ALA A 49 5.63 35.55 -27.51
C ALA A 49 4.10 35.63 -27.63
N MET A 50 3.57 35.85 -28.84
CA MET A 50 2.12 35.86 -29.10
C MET A 50 1.50 34.47 -28.95
N VAL A 51 2.15 33.44 -29.49
CA VAL A 51 1.68 32.04 -29.34
C VAL A 51 1.62 31.68 -27.87
N ALA A 52 2.69 31.92 -27.12
CA ALA A 52 2.72 31.63 -25.69
C ALA A 52 1.65 32.38 -24.87
N LEU A 53 1.39 33.66 -25.21
CA LEU A 53 0.35 34.43 -24.54
C LEU A 53 -1.06 33.90 -24.87
N ALA A 54 -1.31 33.52 -26.12
CA ALA A 54 -2.59 32.94 -26.53
C ALA A 54 -2.82 31.58 -25.87
N ASP A 55 -1.81 30.71 -25.86
CA ASP A 55 -1.86 29.40 -25.23
C ASP A 55 -2.16 29.50 -23.73
N TYR A 56 -1.51 30.42 -23.02
CA TYR A 56 -1.79 30.70 -21.62
C TYR A 56 -3.23 31.16 -21.38
N ASN A 57 -3.76 32.09 -22.21
CA ASN A 57 -5.13 32.55 -22.03
C ASN A 57 -6.17 31.47 -22.37
N ASN A 58 -5.85 30.55 -23.29
CA ASN A 58 -6.71 29.41 -23.61
C ASN A 58 -6.71 28.34 -22.51
N ASN A 59 -5.57 28.12 -21.85
CA ASN A 59 -5.45 27.18 -20.74
C ASN A 59 -4.57 27.79 -19.63
N PRO A 60 -5.13 28.64 -18.75
CA PRO A 60 -4.36 29.30 -17.71
C PRO A 60 -3.82 28.29 -16.70
N TYR A 61 -2.50 28.25 -16.57
CA TYR A 61 -1.81 27.43 -15.57
C TYR A 61 -1.13 28.33 -14.55
N ASP A 62 -1.01 27.86 -13.30
CA ASP A 62 -0.41 28.65 -12.25
C ASP A 62 1.11 28.81 -12.50
N LEU A 63 1.58 30.04 -12.76
CA LEU A 63 3.01 30.35 -12.95
C LEU A 63 3.86 30.13 -11.71
N SER A 64 3.24 30.07 -10.52
CA SER A 64 3.91 29.70 -9.28
C SER A 64 4.17 28.19 -9.17
N SER A 65 3.54 27.36 -10.01
CA SER A 65 3.71 25.90 -10.05
C SER A 65 5.17 25.48 -10.28
N GLY A 66 5.92 26.24 -11.09
CA GLY A 66 7.35 26.02 -11.31
C GLY A 66 8.26 26.41 -10.13
N LYS A 67 7.70 26.99 -9.06
CA LYS A 67 8.42 27.40 -7.85
C LYS A 67 8.27 26.37 -6.72
N LEU A 68 7.29 25.47 -6.80
CA LEU A 68 7.00 24.54 -5.71
C LEU A 68 8.18 23.60 -5.46
N THR A 69 8.53 23.44 -4.19
CA THR A 69 9.54 22.48 -3.76
C THR A 69 8.98 21.06 -3.73
N PHE A 70 9.85 20.06 -3.64
CA PHE A 70 9.44 18.66 -3.48
C PHE A 70 8.54 18.45 -2.26
N LYS A 71 8.87 19.13 -1.16
CA LYS A 71 8.09 19.10 0.07
C LYS A 71 6.70 19.72 -0.12
N GLU A 72 6.59 20.85 -0.79
CA GLU A 72 5.29 21.48 -1.04
C GLU A 72 4.40 20.63 -1.96
N VAL A 73 4.99 20.02 -2.99
CA VAL A 73 4.27 19.06 -3.86
C VAL A 73 3.84 17.83 -3.05
N TYR A 74 4.68 17.34 -2.14
CA TYR A 74 4.33 16.22 -1.27
C TYR A 74 3.15 16.56 -0.34
N GLU A 75 3.10 17.75 0.26
CA GLU A 75 2.00 18.14 1.14
C GLU A 75 0.67 18.27 0.39
N LYS A 76 0.71 18.82 -0.84
CA LYS A 76 -0.46 18.83 -1.74
C LYS A 76 -0.92 17.40 -2.08
N PHE A 77 0.00 16.55 -2.52
CA PHE A 77 -0.24 15.14 -2.78
C PHE A 77 -0.83 14.42 -1.55
N LYS A 78 -0.28 14.68 -0.36
CA LYS A 78 -0.71 14.08 0.90
C LYS A 78 -2.16 14.46 1.21
N LYS A 79 -2.51 15.75 1.11
CA LYS A 79 -3.87 16.25 1.36
C LYS A 79 -4.91 15.57 0.48
N GLU A 80 -4.60 15.32 -0.79
CA GLU A 80 -5.53 14.72 -1.74
C GLU A 80 -5.56 13.19 -1.72
N ARG A 81 -4.39 12.56 -1.57
CA ARG A 81 -4.24 11.11 -1.74
C ARG A 81 -4.46 10.34 -0.44
N PHE A 82 -4.02 10.85 0.70
CA PHE A 82 -4.04 10.11 1.96
C PHE A 82 -5.46 9.71 2.40
N PRO A 83 -6.48 10.58 2.30
CA PRO A 83 -7.85 10.20 2.64
C PRO A 83 -8.39 9.01 1.82
N LYS A 84 -7.81 8.73 0.64
CA LYS A 84 -8.26 7.69 -0.29
C LYS A 84 -7.49 6.36 -0.15
N ILE A 85 -6.56 6.26 0.79
CA ILE A 85 -5.70 5.07 0.96
C ILE A 85 -5.66 4.61 2.42
N SER A 86 -5.26 3.36 2.63
CA SER A 86 -5.15 2.79 3.97
C SER A 86 -4.07 3.48 4.81
N LYS A 87 -4.25 3.52 6.14
CA LYS A 87 -3.26 4.04 7.10
C LYS A 87 -1.86 3.43 6.91
N SER A 88 -1.78 2.13 6.58
CA SER A 88 -0.51 1.45 6.30
C SER A 88 0.21 2.03 5.06
N ASN A 89 -0.55 2.35 4.00
CA ASN A 89 0.01 2.99 2.82
C ASN A 89 0.44 4.45 3.11
N GLN A 90 -0.34 5.19 3.91
CA GLN A 90 0.02 6.54 4.35
C GLN A 90 1.37 6.54 5.08
N LEU A 91 1.53 5.68 6.10
CA LEU A 91 2.80 5.52 6.83
C LEU A 91 3.94 5.12 5.89
N GLY A 92 3.68 4.26 4.92
CA GLY A 92 4.66 3.86 3.91
C GLY A 92 5.18 5.05 3.08
N TYR A 93 4.29 5.98 2.70
CA TYR A 93 4.65 7.20 1.99
C TYR A 93 5.38 8.19 2.89
N GLU A 94 4.95 8.37 4.14
CA GLU A 94 5.64 9.27 5.09
C GLU A 94 7.07 8.82 5.36
N MET A 95 7.29 7.52 5.55
CA MET A 95 8.65 6.98 5.74
C MET A 95 9.50 7.12 4.48
N SER A 96 8.89 7.01 3.30
CA SER A 96 9.58 7.22 2.02
C SER A 96 9.95 8.70 1.80
N PHE A 97 9.05 9.61 2.18
CA PHE A 97 9.26 11.05 2.13
C PHE A 97 10.37 11.48 3.08
N LYS A 98 10.36 11.00 4.34
CA LYS A 98 11.44 11.26 5.31
C LYS A 98 12.82 10.84 4.79
N ARG A 99 12.88 9.75 4.01
CA ARG A 99 14.14 9.26 3.38
C ARG A 99 14.56 10.05 2.14
N SER A 100 13.71 10.93 1.65
CA SER A 100 13.94 11.77 0.48
C SER A 100 14.32 13.19 0.89
N GLU A 101 14.80 13.39 2.12
CA GLU A 101 15.22 14.69 2.68
C GLU A 101 16.09 15.52 1.73
N PRO A 102 17.11 14.96 1.04
CA PRO A 102 17.94 15.76 0.12
C PRO A 102 17.15 16.44 -1.02
N LEU A 103 15.93 15.99 -1.30
CA LEU A 103 15.07 16.56 -2.32
C LEU A 103 14.12 17.63 -1.79
N HIS A 104 13.87 17.71 -0.48
CA HIS A 104 12.73 18.44 0.11
C HIS A 104 12.66 19.89 -0.35
N GLU A 105 13.78 20.58 -0.33
CA GLU A 105 13.88 22.01 -0.67
C GLU A 105 14.19 22.25 -2.17
N MET A 106 14.42 21.19 -2.95
CA MET A 106 14.60 21.33 -4.39
C MET A 106 13.27 21.67 -5.05
N LYS A 107 13.28 22.62 -5.97
CA LYS A 107 12.12 22.86 -6.85
C LYS A 107 11.78 21.58 -7.60
N PHE A 108 10.52 21.18 -7.56
CA PHE A 108 10.10 19.90 -8.13
C PHE A 108 10.43 19.80 -9.63
N ASN A 109 10.27 20.91 -10.36
CA ASN A 109 10.59 20.98 -11.79
C ASN A 109 12.10 20.95 -12.10
N ASP A 110 12.96 21.18 -11.09
CA ASP A 110 14.43 21.08 -11.23
C ASP A 110 14.96 19.68 -10.87
N ILE A 111 14.10 18.80 -10.34
CA ILE A 111 14.48 17.42 -10.04
C ILE A 111 14.71 16.65 -11.35
N ARG A 112 15.77 15.84 -11.38
CA ARG A 112 16.20 15.01 -12.50
C ARG A 112 16.37 13.58 -12.01
N LYS A 113 16.48 12.63 -12.95
CA LYS A 113 16.72 11.21 -12.63
C LYS A 113 17.88 11.02 -11.65
N VAL A 114 18.98 11.75 -11.83
CA VAL A 114 20.16 11.64 -10.96
C VAL A 114 19.84 11.92 -9.50
N HIS A 115 19.06 12.97 -9.20
CA HIS A 115 18.69 13.31 -7.82
C HIS A 115 17.84 12.21 -7.18
N LEU A 116 16.85 11.68 -7.91
CA LEU A 116 16.01 10.58 -7.45
C LEU A 116 16.81 9.29 -7.25
N GLN A 117 17.75 9.01 -8.16
CA GLN A 117 18.61 7.83 -8.11
C GLN A 117 19.54 7.89 -6.89
N THR A 118 20.14 9.06 -6.60
CA THR A 118 20.98 9.25 -5.41
C THR A 118 20.25 8.87 -4.12
N VAL A 119 18.95 9.18 -3.99
CA VAL A 119 18.15 8.78 -2.82
C VAL A 119 18.04 7.25 -2.70
N ILE A 120 17.87 6.54 -3.83
CA ILE A 120 17.76 5.08 -3.85
C ILE A 120 19.12 4.41 -3.56
N ASP A 121 20.18 4.95 -4.17
CA ASP A 121 21.54 4.41 -4.07
C ASP A 121 22.06 4.56 -2.63
N ASN A 122 21.88 5.75 -2.04
CA ASN A 122 22.28 6.06 -0.67
C ASN A 122 21.33 5.48 0.41
N CYS A 123 20.23 4.83 0.02
CA CYS A 123 19.34 4.20 0.97
C CYS A 123 19.99 2.91 1.53
N ASP A 124 20.27 2.91 2.83
CA ASP A 124 20.85 1.80 3.60
C ASP A 124 19.87 0.65 3.91
N LYS A 125 18.63 0.73 3.42
CA LYS A 125 17.58 -0.22 3.75
C LYS A 125 17.38 -1.29 2.67
N SER A 126 16.63 -2.32 3.06
CA SER A 126 16.28 -3.45 2.21
C SER A 126 15.65 -3.01 0.88
N TRP A 127 15.75 -3.89 -0.11
CA TRP A 127 15.17 -3.70 -1.44
C TRP A 127 13.68 -3.29 -1.38
N GLY A 128 12.91 -3.88 -0.46
CA GLY A 128 11.50 -3.53 -0.27
C GLY A 128 11.27 -2.08 0.15
N THR A 129 12.18 -1.50 0.95
CA THR A 129 12.14 -0.08 1.32
C THR A 129 12.50 0.81 0.14
N LYS A 130 13.57 0.46 -0.61
CA LYS A 130 13.94 1.18 -1.85
C LYS A 130 12.79 1.20 -2.85
N LYS A 131 12.10 0.06 -3.00
CA LYS A 131 10.90 -0.04 -3.83
C LYS A 131 9.79 0.91 -3.39
N LYS A 132 9.53 1.03 -2.08
CA LYS A 132 8.51 1.97 -1.56
C LYS A 132 8.85 3.42 -1.85
N ILE A 133 10.13 3.81 -1.74
CA ILE A 133 10.61 5.14 -2.14
C ILE A 133 10.32 5.39 -3.62
N LYS A 134 10.71 4.45 -4.51
CA LYS A 134 10.39 4.55 -5.93
C LYS A 134 8.88 4.63 -6.20
N VAL A 135 8.05 3.90 -5.45
CA VAL A 135 6.59 4.00 -5.56
C VAL A 135 6.10 5.40 -5.19
N LEU A 136 6.59 5.98 -4.10
CA LEU A 136 6.27 7.37 -3.74
C LEU A 136 6.64 8.33 -4.88
N PHE A 137 7.86 8.22 -5.43
CA PHE A 137 8.29 9.08 -6.54
C PHE A 137 7.35 8.98 -7.74
N ASN A 138 6.97 7.78 -8.15
CA ASN A 138 6.01 7.61 -9.26
C ASN A 138 4.65 8.26 -8.94
N GLN A 139 4.16 8.17 -7.70
CA GLN A 139 2.89 8.77 -7.31
C GLN A 139 2.97 10.30 -7.27
N MET A 140 4.08 10.86 -6.77
CA MET A 140 4.31 12.30 -6.75
C MET A 140 4.46 12.87 -8.17
N TYR A 141 5.20 12.21 -9.06
CA TYR A 141 5.33 12.63 -10.46
C TYR A 141 4.00 12.52 -11.20
N LYS A 142 3.22 11.47 -10.95
CA LYS A 142 1.86 11.37 -11.50
C LYS A 142 0.99 12.56 -11.06
N HIS A 143 0.93 12.83 -9.76
CA HIS A 143 0.17 13.98 -9.22
C HIS A 143 0.69 15.31 -9.80
N ALA A 144 2.01 15.48 -9.90
CA ALA A 144 2.61 16.69 -10.46
C ALA A 144 2.29 16.88 -11.94
N MET A 145 2.26 15.81 -12.74
CA MET A 145 1.86 15.87 -14.15
C MET A 145 0.36 16.13 -14.33
N GLU A 146 -0.49 15.53 -13.50
CA GLU A 146 -1.95 15.78 -13.51
C GLU A 146 -2.31 17.24 -13.18
N ASN A 147 -1.40 17.96 -12.52
CA ASN A 147 -1.56 19.37 -12.13
C ASN A 147 -0.61 20.31 -12.88
N ASP A 148 -0.05 19.87 -14.03
CA ASP A 148 0.84 20.65 -14.89
C ASP A 148 2.07 21.28 -14.18
N LEU A 149 2.50 20.70 -13.05
CA LEU A 149 3.69 21.14 -12.29
C LEU A 149 4.99 20.70 -12.97
N THR A 150 4.94 19.65 -13.78
CA THR A 150 6.06 19.17 -14.59
C THR A 150 5.56 18.48 -15.85
N HIS A 151 6.38 18.52 -16.91
CA HIS A 151 6.06 17.89 -18.20
C HIS A 151 6.80 16.57 -18.42
N LYS A 152 7.69 16.16 -17.51
CA LYS A 152 8.50 14.95 -17.66
C LYS A 152 8.57 14.14 -16.37
N ASP A 153 8.19 12.87 -16.48
CA ASP A 153 8.30 11.91 -15.39
C ASP A 153 9.70 11.29 -15.33
N TYR A 154 10.54 11.81 -14.42
CA TYR A 154 11.87 11.23 -14.18
C TYR A 154 11.84 9.98 -13.29
N ALA A 155 10.78 9.79 -12.48
CA ALA A 155 10.68 8.67 -11.55
C ALA A 155 10.62 7.31 -12.25
N ARG A 156 10.06 7.27 -13.47
CA ARG A 156 10.01 6.06 -14.31
C ARG A 156 11.40 5.52 -14.69
N PHE A 157 12.41 6.38 -14.75
CA PHE A 157 13.78 6.01 -15.11
C PHE A 157 14.67 5.70 -13.90
N VAL A 158 14.13 5.74 -12.69
CA VAL A 158 14.87 5.36 -11.48
C VAL A 158 15.01 3.85 -11.43
N GLU A 159 16.22 3.35 -11.24
CA GLU A 159 16.50 1.91 -11.21
C GLU A 159 16.58 1.43 -9.76
N LEU A 160 16.06 0.22 -9.53
CA LEU A 160 16.26 -0.47 -8.27
C LEU A 160 17.41 -1.46 -8.45
N PRO A 161 18.23 -1.70 -7.41
CA PRO A 161 19.23 -2.75 -7.46
C PRO A 161 18.57 -4.12 -7.69
N LYS A 162 19.36 -5.10 -8.13
CA LYS A 162 18.89 -6.49 -8.26
C LYS A 162 18.30 -6.95 -6.92
N ASN A 163 17.16 -7.63 -7.01
CA ASN A 163 16.49 -8.15 -5.83
C ASN A 163 17.08 -9.52 -5.47
N ASP A 164 18.18 -9.52 -4.72
CA ASP A 164 18.82 -10.77 -4.29
C ASP A 164 18.20 -11.34 -2.99
N SER A 165 17.10 -10.74 -2.50
CA SER A 165 16.42 -11.26 -1.32
C SER A 165 15.70 -12.57 -1.63
N LYS A 166 16.31 -13.71 -1.27
CA LYS A 166 15.60 -14.98 -1.19
C LYS A 166 14.50 -14.85 -0.13
N SER A 167 13.27 -15.22 -0.49
CA SER A 167 12.16 -15.26 0.46
C SER A 167 12.52 -16.20 1.60
N SER A 168 12.81 -15.68 2.79
CA SER A 168 13.25 -16.45 3.95
C SER A 168 12.11 -17.19 4.66
N ARG A 169 10.97 -17.39 4.00
CA ARG A 169 9.79 -18.00 4.62
C ARG A 169 10.01 -19.50 4.72
N LYS A 170 9.95 -20.03 5.94
CA LYS A 170 10.11 -21.45 6.22
C LYS A 170 8.79 -21.98 6.76
N PRO A 171 8.06 -22.85 6.03
CA PRO A 171 6.90 -23.52 6.60
C PRO A 171 7.35 -24.36 7.80
N PHE A 172 6.45 -24.56 8.75
CA PHE A 172 6.66 -25.51 9.84
C PHE A 172 6.77 -26.92 9.25
N THR A 173 7.68 -27.73 9.80
CA THR A 173 7.72 -29.17 9.51
C THR A 173 6.61 -29.90 10.26
N MET A 174 6.33 -31.14 9.86
CA MET A 174 5.35 -31.96 10.59
C MET A 174 5.80 -32.23 12.03
N ASP A 175 7.11 -32.39 12.28
CA ASP A 175 7.65 -32.56 13.62
C ASP A 175 7.42 -31.31 14.48
N GLU A 176 7.63 -30.11 13.91
CA GLU A 176 7.36 -28.86 14.62
C GLU A 176 5.86 -28.67 14.91
N ILE A 177 4.97 -29.12 14.01
CA ILE A 177 3.52 -29.13 14.24
C ILE A 177 3.16 -30.13 15.36
N ASN A 178 3.81 -31.29 15.41
CA ASN A 178 3.58 -32.27 16.47
C ASN A 178 4.03 -31.73 17.83
N ILE A 179 5.17 -31.03 17.89
CA ILE A 179 5.62 -30.33 19.11
C ILE A 179 4.55 -29.35 19.61
N LEU A 180 3.88 -28.61 18.71
CA LEU A 180 2.76 -27.73 19.08
C LEU A 180 1.61 -28.54 19.70
N TRP A 181 1.17 -29.63 19.06
CA TRP A 181 0.09 -30.47 19.59
C TRP A 181 0.43 -31.09 20.96
N GLU A 182 1.64 -31.59 21.15
CA GLU A 182 2.08 -32.22 22.40
C GLU A 182 2.15 -31.24 23.58
N ASN A 183 2.28 -29.94 23.30
CA ASN A 183 2.40 -28.91 24.33
C ASN A 183 1.13 -28.05 24.48
N ILE A 184 0.02 -28.43 23.84
CA ILE A 184 -1.19 -27.60 23.80
C ILE A 184 -1.79 -27.27 25.17
N ASP A 185 -1.72 -28.21 26.12
CA ASP A 185 -2.21 -28.03 27.49
C ASP A 185 -1.15 -27.41 28.42
N ARG A 186 0.09 -27.26 27.94
CA ARG A 186 1.23 -26.76 28.72
C ARG A 186 1.41 -25.25 28.59
N PHE A 187 1.11 -24.69 27.42
CA PHE A 187 1.27 -23.26 27.16
C PHE A 187 0.02 -22.67 26.51
N ASP A 188 -0.45 -21.55 27.06
CA ASP A 188 -1.57 -20.80 26.50
C ASP A 188 -1.27 -20.33 25.07
N ASP A 189 -2.30 -20.24 24.24
CA ASP A 189 -2.26 -19.69 22.88
C ASP A 189 -1.58 -20.52 21.77
N ILE A 190 -1.07 -21.72 22.08
CA ILE A 190 -0.62 -22.67 21.05
C ILE A 190 -1.75 -23.01 20.06
N ASP A 191 -2.95 -23.21 20.58
CA ASP A 191 -4.16 -23.44 19.80
C ASP A 191 -4.44 -22.31 18.78
N SER A 192 -4.11 -21.05 19.09
CA SER A 192 -4.23 -19.94 18.12
C SER A 192 -3.29 -20.11 16.92
N ILE A 193 -2.10 -20.69 17.14
CA ILE A 193 -1.11 -21.00 16.09
C ILE A 193 -1.61 -22.18 15.25
N LEU A 194 -2.12 -23.23 15.88
CA LEU A 194 -2.72 -24.37 15.20
C LEU A 194 -3.93 -23.94 14.36
N ILE A 195 -4.80 -23.07 14.88
CA ILE A 195 -5.90 -22.47 14.12
C ILE A 195 -5.35 -21.77 12.88
N MET A 196 -4.28 -20.98 12.97
CA MET A 196 -3.67 -20.35 11.79
C MET A 196 -3.09 -21.37 10.79
N ILE A 197 -2.43 -22.42 11.27
CA ILE A 197 -1.84 -23.47 10.42
C ILE A 197 -2.93 -24.23 9.67
N TYR A 198 -4.06 -24.53 10.31
CA TYR A 198 -5.13 -25.33 9.70
C TYR A 198 -6.15 -24.49 8.92
N THR A 199 -6.27 -23.18 9.15
CA THR A 199 -7.21 -22.31 8.40
C THR A 199 -6.52 -21.48 7.30
N GLY A 200 -5.20 -21.35 7.35
CA GLY A 200 -4.45 -20.48 6.46
C GLY A 200 -4.74 -18.99 6.65
N LEU A 201 -5.34 -18.59 7.77
CA LEU A 201 -5.61 -17.19 8.08
C LEU A 201 -4.34 -16.33 8.06
N ARG A 202 -4.45 -15.09 7.61
CA ARG A 202 -3.40 -14.10 7.87
C ARG A 202 -3.41 -13.77 9.37
N PRO A 203 -2.26 -13.45 9.98
CA PRO A 203 -2.19 -13.12 11.41
C PRO A 203 -3.11 -11.97 11.83
N GLY A 204 -3.22 -10.94 10.98
CA GLY A 204 -4.17 -9.85 11.21
C GLY A 204 -5.63 -10.30 11.07
N GLU A 205 -5.93 -11.34 10.28
CA GLU A 205 -7.30 -11.82 10.10
C GLU A 205 -7.73 -12.64 11.32
N LEU A 206 -6.79 -13.39 11.91
CA LEU A 206 -7.01 -14.16 13.12
C LEU A 206 -7.55 -13.28 14.26
N VAL A 207 -6.89 -12.15 14.54
CA VAL A 207 -7.27 -11.23 15.63
C VAL A 207 -8.54 -10.42 15.35
N GLU A 208 -9.14 -10.59 14.17
CA GLU A 208 -10.42 -9.99 13.79
C GLU A 208 -11.55 -11.02 13.62
N VAL A 209 -11.30 -12.31 13.87
CA VAL A 209 -12.36 -13.32 13.86
C VAL A 209 -13.35 -13.02 14.98
N GLN A 210 -14.62 -12.84 14.60
CA GLN A 210 -15.71 -12.55 15.54
C GLN A 210 -16.51 -13.82 15.82
N ASN A 211 -16.85 -14.08 17.08
CA ASN A 211 -17.58 -15.28 17.52
C ASN A 211 -18.92 -15.42 16.78
N LYS A 212 -19.66 -14.32 16.60
CA LYS A 212 -20.93 -14.28 15.84
C LYS A 212 -20.84 -14.68 14.36
N LYS A 213 -19.63 -14.76 13.79
CA LYS A 213 -19.38 -15.15 12.40
C LYS A 213 -18.91 -16.60 12.25
N ILE A 214 -18.83 -17.33 13.35
CA ILE A 214 -18.46 -18.74 13.40
C ILE A 214 -19.75 -19.57 13.41
N ASP A 215 -19.91 -20.44 12.42
CA ASP A 215 -20.92 -21.50 12.40
C ASP A 215 -20.17 -22.81 12.70
N LEU A 216 -20.10 -23.15 13.99
CA LEU A 216 -19.29 -24.26 14.47
C LEU A 216 -19.88 -25.62 14.05
N ASP A 217 -21.21 -25.71 13.98
CA ASP A 217 -21.94 -26.89 13.52
C ASP A 217 -21.67 -27.15 12.04
N LYS A 218 -21.72 -26.10 11.20
CA LYS A 218 -21.36 -26.19 9.78
C LYS A 218 -19.86 -26.10 9.52
N ARG A 219 -19.03 -26.00 10.56
CA ARG A 219 -17.56 -25.96 10.51
C ARG A 219 -17.00 -24.88 9.59
N PHE A 220 -17.45 -23.64 9.71
CA PHE A 220 -16.82 -22.52 9.01
C PHE A 220 -16.96 -21.20 9.75
N PHE A 221 -16.16 -20.22 9.36
CA PHE A 221 -16.41 -18.83 9.72
C PHE A 221 -16.36 -17.92 8.50
N ARG A 222 -17.08 -16.80 8.58
CA ARG A 222 -17.13 -15.77 7.55
C ARG A 222 -16.10 -14.69 7.85
N GLY A 223 -15.10 -14.53 6.99
CA GLY A 223 -13.97 -13.64 7.28
C GLY A 223 -13.34 -12.96 6.07
N GLY A 224 -12.26 -12.23 6.34
CA GLY A 224 -11.36 -11.61 5.37
C GLY A 224 -11.40 -10.07 5.30
N PHE A 225 -10.30 -9.47 4.83
CA PHE A 225 -10.08 -8.01 4.82
C PHE A 225 -10.35 -7.32 3.48
N LYS A 226 -10.94 -6.12 3.58
CA LYS A 226 -10.67 -4.89 2.79
C LYS A 226 -10.69 -4.92 1.26
N THR A 227 -11.22 -5.96 0.61
CA THR A 227 -11.47 -5.95 -0.86
C THR A 227 -12.74 -6.73 -1.17
N GLU A 228 -13.50 -6.36 -2.20
CA GLU A 228 -14.73 -7.07 -2.62
C GLU A 228 -14.52 -8.60 -2.79
N ALA A 229 -13.33 -9.03 -3.22
CA ALA A 229 -12.95 -10.44 -3.34
C ALA A 229 -12.54 -11.12 -2.02
N GLY A 230 -12.26 -10.36 -0.96
CA GLY A 230 -11.81 -10.83 0.35
C GLY A 230 -12.86 -10.67 1.46
N THR A 231 -13.87 -9.83 1.29
CA THR A 231 -14.98 -9.67 2.23
C THR A 231 -15.90 -10.89 2.22
N ASN A 232 -16.21 -11.42 3.41
CA ASN A 232 -17.21 -12.48 3.62
C ASN A 232 -16.87 -13.83 2.96
N ARG A 233 -15.58 -14.17 2.82
CA ARG A 233 -15.18 -15.49 2.33
C ARG A 233 -15.47 -16.56 3.38
N LEU A 234 -15.86 -17.74 2.92
CA LEU A 234 -16.02 -18.92 3.75
C LEU A 234 -14.65 -19.54 4.03
N ILE A 235 -14.34 -19.72 5.31
CA ILE A 235 -13.10 -20.34 5.77
C ILE A 235 -13.51 -21.59 6.53
N PRO A 236 -13.28 -22.80 5.95
CA PRO A 236 -13.66 -24.04 6.60
C PRO A 236 -12.78 -24.29 7.84
N ILE A 237 -13.35 -24.96 8.84
CA ILE A 237 -12.70 -25.35 10.08
C ILE A 237 -12.34 -26.82 9.96
N HIS A 238 -11.05 -27.15 10.00
CA HIS A 238 -10.59 -28.54 9.99
C HIS A 238 -11.03 -29.31 11.26
N LYS A 239 -11.31 -30.62 11.14
CA LYS A 239 -11.77 -31.46 12.28
C LYS A 239 -10.81 -31.39 13.47
N LYS A 240 -9.49 -31.40 13.22
CA LYS A 240 -8.46 -31.36 14.28
C LYS A 240 -8.54 -30.11 15.15
N ILE A 241 -8.95 -28.97 14.60
CA ILE A 241 -9.00 -27.69 15.34
C ILE A 241 -10.42 -27.31 15.80
N HIS A 242 -11.42 -28.14 15.52
CA HIS A 242 -12.82 -27.83 15.85
C HIS A 242 -13.00 -27.56 17.35
N LYS A 243 -12.51 -28.49 18.19
CA LYS A 243 -12.55 -28.36 19.64
C LYS A 243 -11.74 -27.17 20.18
N LEU A 244 -10.65 -26.80 19.50
CA LEU A 244 -9.85 -25.63 19.86
C LEU A 244 -10.62 -24.32 19.68
N ILE A 245 -11.36 -24.21 18.57
CA ILE A 245 -12.22 -23.06 18.33
C ILE A 245 -13.36 -23.05 19.34
N GLU A 246 -14.02 -24.20 19.56
CA GLU A 246 -15.10 -24.31 20.55
C GLU A 246 -14.66 -23.84 21.95
N ASN A 247 -13.51 -24.31 22.43
CA ASN A 247 -12.99 -23.96 23.76
C ASN A 247 -12.64 -22.46 23.88
N ARG A 248 -12.31 -21.78 22.78
CA ARG A 248 -12.03 -20.34 22.76
C ARG A 248 -13.29 -19.49 22.63
N MET A 249 -14.39 -20.04 22.13
CA MET A 249 -15.61 -19.27 21.94
C MET A 249 -16.24 -18.95 23.30
N ASP A 250 -16.20 -17.67 23.65
CA ASP A 250 -16.94 -17.11 24.78
C ASP A 250 -18.08 -16.23 24.25
N PRO A 251 -19.36 -16.53 24.57
CA PRO A 251 -20.50 -15.70 24.19
C PRO A 251 -20.42 -14.25 24.67
N ASN A 252 -19.67 -13.97 25.74
CA ASN A 252 -19.49 -12.63 26.28
C ASN A 252 -18.43 -11.81 25.54
N HIS A 253 -17.63 -12.46 24.68
CA HIS A 253 -16.57 -11.80 23.92
C HIS A 253 -16.95 -11.68 22.44
N GLU A 254 -16.70 -10.51 21.84
CA GLU A 254 -16.97 -10.32 20.41
C GLU A 254 -15.99 -11.11 19.54
N TYR A 255 -14.73 -11.24 19.96
CA TYR A 255 -13.64 -11.82 19.17
C TYR A 255 -13.20 -13.19 19.70
N LEU A 256 -12.71 -14.04 18.80
CA LEU A 256 -12.18 -15.37 19.15
C LEU A 256 -10.83 -15.28 19.88
N ILE A 257 -10.02 -14.29 19.52
CA ILE A 257 -8.72 -14.02 20.13
C ILE A 257 -8.78 -12.69 20.89
N THR A 258 -8.71 -12.77 22.21
CA THR A 258 -8.86 -11.64 23.13
C THR A 258 -7.66 -11.48 24.06
N ASN A 259 -7.58 -10.34 24.74
CA ASN A 259 -6.76 -10.19 25.95
C ASN A 259 -7.46 -10.83 27.16
N PHE A 260 -6.83 -10.76 28.33
CA PHE A 260 -7.38 -11.26 29.59
C PHE A 260 -8.69 -10.59 30.03
N GLU A 261 -9.03 -9.44 29.46
CA GLU A 261 -10.26 -8.68 29.75
C GLU A 261 -11.37 -8.93 28.71
N GLY A 262 -11.14 -9.81 27.73
CA GLY A 262 -12.11 -10.08 26.66
C GLY A 262 -12.09 -9.10 25.48
N ASN A 263 -11.18 -8.13 25.49
CA ASN A 263 -11.05 -7.11 24.47
C ASN A 263 -10.24 -7.59 23.25
N GLN A 264 -10.51 -6.98 22.09
CA GLN A 264 -9.80 -7.30 20.84
C GLN A 264 -8.30 -7.04 20.95
N LEU A 265 -7.48 -7.99 20.47
CA LEU A 265 -6.05 -7.79 20.32
C LEU A 265 -5.69 -7.07 19.02
N SER A 266 -4.72 -6.15 19.12
CA SER A 266 -3.98 -5.75 17.93
C SER A 266 -3.02 -6.87 17.49
N TYR A 267 -2.74 -6.95 16.19
CA TYR A 267 -1.72 -7.88 15.68
C TYR A 267 -0.36 -7.71 16.36
N TYR A 268 0.02 -6.47 16.69
CA TYR A 268 1.28 -6.18 17.39
C TYR A 268 1.33 -6.89 18.75
N VAL A 269 0.26 -6.74 19.53
CA VAL A 269 0.13 -7.36 20.87
C VAL A 269 0.12 -8.88 20.73
N TYR A 270 -0.70 -9.44 19.82
CA TYR A 270 -0.72 -10.88 19.56
C TYR A 270 0.69 -11.43 19.22
N TYR A 271 1.43 -10.75 18.34
CA TYR A 271 2.76 -11.19 17.96
C TYR A 271 3.73 -11.20 19.14
N HIS A 272 3.79 -10.10 19.91
CA HIS A 272 4.78 -9.95 20.98
C HIS A 272 4.43 -10.72 22.26
N GLU A 273 3.15 -10.78 22.61
CA GLU A 273 2.72 -11.34 23.90
C GLU A 273 2.34 -12.81 23.84
N LYS A 274 1.96 -13.32 22.66
CA LYS A 274 1.53 -14.72 22.47
C LYS A 274 2.47 -15.47 21.55
N PHE A 275 2.47 -15.16 20.26
CA PHE A 275 3.20 -15.93 19.23
C PHE A 275 4.72 -16.02 19.51
N LYS A 276 5.37 -14.88 19.76
CA LYS A 276 6.83 -14.82 19.97
C LYS A 276 7.25 -15.60 21.21
N LYS A 277 6.46 -15.54 22.30
CA LYS A 277 6.74 -16.27 23.54
C LYS A 277 6.70 -17.78 23.32
N ILE A 278 5.67 -18.29 22.63
CA ILE A 278 5.59 -19.72 22.30
C ILE A 278 6.78 -20.19 21.45
N MET A 279 7.15 -19.41 20.43
CA MET A 279 8.32 -19.74 19.62
C MET A 279 9.61 -19.81 20.47
N GLU A 280 9.80 -18.87 21.38
CA GLU A 280 10.96 -18.84 22.29
C GLU A 280 10.94 -20.02 23.28
N GLN A 281 9.78 -20.33 23.87
CA GLN A 281 9.60 -21.42 24.83
C GLN A 281 9.84 -22.81 24.21
N LEU A 282 9.43 -23.00 22.95
CA LEU A 282 9.58 -24.26 22.22
C LEU A 282 10.89 -24.32 21.40
N GLY A 283 11.71 -23.26 21.41
CA GLY A 283 12.95 -23.20 20.63
C GLY A 283 12.74 -23.12 19.10
N LEU A 284 11.54 -22.74 18.65
CA LEU A 284 11.14 -22.66 17.25
C LEU A 284 11.45 -21.27 16.66
N LYS A 285 11.72 -21.19 15.35
CA LYS A 285 12.10 -19.95 14.66
C LYS A 285 11.20 -19.64 13.46
N HIS A 286 9.94 -19.32 13.74
CA HIS A 286 8.96 -18.92 12.73
C HIS A 286 8.41 -17.51 12.97
N LYS A 287 7.79 -16.97 11.93
CA LYS A 287 6.96 -15.76 11.98
C LYS A 287 5.49 -16.16 11.83
N PRO A 288 4.52 -15.36 12.30
CA PRO A 288 3.10 -15.68 12.18
C PRO A 288 2.66 -16.00 10.74
N HIS A 289 3.22 -15.30 9.75
CA HIS A 289 2.91 -15.56 8.35
C HIS A 289 3.36 -16.94 7.84
N ASP A 290 4.32 -17.60 8.51
CA ASP A 290 4.79 -18.94 8.13
C ASP A 290 3.72 -19.99 8.38
N CYS A 291 2.79 -19.79 9.34
CA CYS A 291 1.63 -20.67 9.53
C CYS A 291 0.79 -20.78 8.26
N ARG A 292 0.56 -19.65 7.58
CA ARG A 292 -0.18 -19.61 6.33
C ARG A 292 0.57 -20.24 5.15
N HIS A 293 1.91 -20.17 5.13
CA HIS A 293 2.70 -20.91 4.15
C HIS A 293 2.64 -22.41 4.41
N THR A 294 2.70 -22.78 5.68
CA THR A 294 2.53 -24.17 6.14
C THR A 294 1.19 -24.71 5.67
N PHE A 295 0.08 -23.99 5.89
CA PHE A 295 -1.24 -24.35 5.36
C PHE A 295 -1.19 -24.61 3.85
N ALA A 296 -0.62 -23.68 3.08
CA ALA A 296 -0.58 -23.80 1.62
C ALA A 296 0.24 -25.02 1.18
N THR A 297 1.40 -25.25 1.79
CA THR A 297 2.26 -26.40 1.52
C THR A 297 1.56 -27.71 1.90
N MET A 298 0.92 -27.78 3.07
CA MET A 298 0.19 -28.98 3.51
C MET A 298 -0.95 -29.32 2.55
N MET A 299 -1.75 -28.33 2.14
CA MET A 299 -2.85 -28.53 1.20
C MET A 299 -2.38 -28.97 -0.19
N ASP A 300 -1.28 -28.38 -0.68
CA ASP A 300 -0.69 -28.77 -1.98
C ASP A 300 -0.14 -30.20 -1.92
N ASN A 301 0.57 -30.55 -0.85
CA ASN A 301 1.08 -31.91 -0.62
C ASN A 301 -0.04 -32.96 -0.49
N ALA A 302 -1.18 -32.57 0.10
CA ALA A 302 -2.37 -33.42 0.17
C ALA A 302 -3.07 -33.59 -1.19
N GLY A 303 -2.67 -32.84 -2.23
CA GLY A 303 -3.30 -32.88 -3.55
C GLY A 303 -4.63 -32.13 -3.61
N ALA A 304 -4.87 -31.20 -2.68
CA ALA A 304 -6.10 -30.43 -2.66
C ALA A 304 -6.21 -29.54 -3.90
N ASN A 305 -7.44 -29.37 -4.38
CA ASN A 305 -7.71 -28.58 -5.57
C ASN A 305 -7.20 -27.12 -5.42
N LYS A 306 -6.33 -26.67 -6.33
CA LYS A 306 -5.69 -25.33 -6.28
C LYS A 306 -6.68 -24.18 -6.16
N LEU A 307 -7.86 -24.29 -6.76
CA LEU A 307 -8.92 -23.28 -6.63
C LEU A 307 -9.50 -23.26 -5.21
N SER A 308 -9.71 -24.42 -4.57
CA SER A 308 -10.10 -24.48 -3.14
C SER A 308 -9.04 -23.79 -2.26
N ILE A 309 -7.75 -24.08 -2.48
CA ILE A 309 -6.65 -23.46 -1.73
C ILE A 309 -6.70 -21.93 -1.89
N LYS A 310 -6.77 -21.42 -3.12
CA LYS A 310 -6.86 -19.97 -3.41
C LYS A 310 -8.07 -19.32 -2.72
N ARG A 311 -9.23 -19.98 -2.71
CA ARG A 311 -10.46 -19.46 -2.08
C ARG A 311 -10.36 -19.40 -0.56
N ILE A 312 -9.94 -20.48 0.10
CA ILE A 312 -9.76 -20.53 1.55
C ILE A 312 -8.78 -19.43 1.98
N MET A 313 -7.67 -19.30 1.24
CA MET A 313 -6.65 -18.29 1.46
C MET A 313 -7.13 -16.86 1.11
N GLY A 314 -8.19 -16.68 0.32
CA GLY A 314 -8.64 -15.37 -0.13
C GLY A 314 -7.60 -14.68 -1.03
N HIS A 315 -7.08 -15.40 -2.03
CA HIS A 315 -6.34 -14.81 -3.13
C HIS A 315 -7.32 -14.37 -4.22
N ALA A 316 -7.29 -13.10 -4.61
CA ALA A 316 -8.10 -12.61 -5.72
C ALA A 316 -7.69 -13.37 -7.00
N SER A 317 -8.63 -14.07 -7.66
CA SER A 317 -8.33 -14.66 -8.96
C SER A 317 -8.26 -13.56 -10.03
N GLN A 318 -7.20 -13.60 -10.83
CA GLN A 318 -7.03 -12.77 -12.02
C GLN A 318 -7.77 -13.34 -13.23
N ASP A 319 -8.23 -14.59 -13.14
CA ASP A 319 -8.91 -15.27 -14.23
C ASP A 319 -10.42 -14.99 -14.20
N ILE A 320 -10.98 -14.56 -15.34
CA ILE A 320 -12.41 -14.27 -15.49
C ILE A 320 -13.20 -15.58 -15.41
N THR A 321 -12.64 -16.70 -15.89
CA THR A 321 -13.29 -18.02 -15.86
C THR A 321 -13.46 -18.54 -14.43
N ASP A 322 -12.46 -18.33 -13.58
CA ASP A 322 -12.53 -18.62 -12.13
C ASP A 322 -13.63 -17.82 -11.43
N LYS A 323 -14.01 -16.62 -11.92
CA LYS A 323 -15.05 -15.80 -11.29
C LYS A 323 -16.46 -16.21 -11.70
N VAL A 324 -16.64 -16.64 -12.96
CA VAL A 324 -17.97 -16.92 -13.55
C VAL A 324 -18.48 -18.31 -13.20
N TYR A 325 -17.60 -19.31 -13.06
CA TYR A 325 -18.00 -20.71 -12.87
C TYR A 325 -17.90 -21.25 -11.44
N THR A 326 -17.47 -20.43 -10.47
CA THR A 326 -17.05 -20.96 -9.17
C THR A 326 -17.88 -20.38 -8.03
N HIS A 327 -19.04 -20.97 -7.80
CA HIS A 327 -19.60 -21.05 -6.46
C HIS A 327 -19.17 -22.40 -5.90
N LYS A 328 -17.97 -22.50 -5.34
CA LYS A 328 -17.67 -23.62 -4.44
C LYS A 328 -18.52 -23.40 -3.20
N ASP A 329 -19.43 -24.34 -2.95
CA ASP A 329 -20.14 -24.43 -1.69
C ASP A 329 -19.15 -24.69 -0.55
N ILE A 330 -19.64 -24.60 0.69
CA ILE A 330 -18.83 -24.91 1.85
C ILE A 330 -18.38 -26.38 1.87
N GLU A 331 -19.16 -27.30 1.30
CA GLU A 331 -18.89 -28.74 1.30
C GLU A 331 -17.60 -29.07 0.56
N GLN A 332 -17.37 -28.47 -0.62
CA GLN A 332 -16.15 -28.65 -1.38
C GLN A 332 -14.92 -28.07 -0.67
N LEU A 333 -15.10 -27.03 0.14
CA LEU A 333 -14.02 -26.48 0.95
C LEU A 333 -13.73 -27.36 2.17
N LEU A 334 -14.77 -27.97 2.75
CA LEU A 334 -14.65 -28.95 3.84
C LEU A 334 -13.98 -30.25 3.37
N ILE A 335 -14.35 -30.77 2.19
CA ILE A 335 -13.68 -31.93 1.59
C ILE A 335 -12.20 -31.63 1.40
N ALA A 336 -11.87 -30.44 0.87
CA ALA A 336 -10.48 -30.07 0.62
C ALA A 336 -9.67 -29.92 1.91
N ILE A 337 -10.22 -29.28 2.95
CA ILE A 337 -9.49 -29.09 4.21
C ILE A 337 -9.33 -30.40 4.98
N ASP A 338 -10.29 -31.33 4.89
CA ASP A 338 -10.25 -32.64 5.56
C ASP A 338 -9.26 -33.62 4.93
N MET A 339 -8.52 -33.19 3.90
CA MET A 339 -7.37 -33.92 3.37
C MET A 339 -6.09 -33.74 4.21
N LEU A 340 -6.10 -32.84 5.23
CA LEU A 340 -5.00 -32.54 6.15
C LEU A 340 -5.00 -33.40 7.42
#